data_AF-A0A4Q4SFG1-F1
#
_entry.id   AF-A0A4Q4SFG1-F1
#
_cell.length_a   1.000
_cell.length_b   1.000
_cell.length_c   1.000
_cell.angle_alpha   90.00
_cell.angle_beta   90.00
_cell.angle_gamma   90.00
#
_symmetry.space_group_name_H-M   'P 1'
#
loop_
_entity.id
_entity.type
_entity.pdbx_description
1 polymer ?
#
loop_
_entity_poly.entity_id
_entity_poly.type
_entity_poly.pdbx_seq_one_letter_code
_entity_poly.pdbx_strand_id
1 'polypeptide(L)'
;MHSTKDGQSNSHSGYDQPPIGPRLFSVKKPPSLDDFKKLTTESVPCHYPLAKAVELNVPIYHLPDYHSLSPEERSALQDEWYHILLSGPGVFVTKDLYKDTSLLEKVNRVYANIIAEEKKVAGKRGDHFAGAGANDRIWNSLSKHCLQDPESFATYYANPWLPLISEAWLGPHHRLTSQVNIVKPGAKAQISHRDYHIGFQDNQSCERFPKAMQVASQFLTLQGAVAHSAMPVESGPTRLLPFSQKFEEGYMAYRIPEFADYFLEKYVSMPLEMGDGLFFNPALFHAAGQNDSADINRSANLLQISSAFGKPMESVDTYALVEKTWDAMSTMYQKEGLSDELRALVSVVAEGYPFPTNLDRRVPETAGMAPESEQDVLVKNLKKKDTRQAVLDILATMRRESMA
;
A
#
# COMPACT_ATOMS: atom_id res chain seq x y z
N MET A 1 -41.60 -72.81 27.26
CA MET A 1 -40.35 -72.18 27.73
C MET A 1 -39.38 -72.09 26.56
N HIS A 2 -39.42 -70.97 25.83
CA HIS A 2 -38.35 -70.42 24.98
C HIS A 2 -38.98 -69.28 24.18
N SER A 3 -38.67 -68.04 24.53
CA SER A 3 -38.43 -66.96 23.56
C SER A 3 -37.90 -65.73 24.32
N THR A 4 -36.61 -65.47 24.11
CA THR A 4 -35.99 -64.15 23.81
C THR A 4 -36.98 -63.04 23.42
N LYS A 5 -36.76 -61.75 23.65
CA LYS A 5 -35.62 -60.88 23.94
C LYS A 5 -36.26 -59.49 24.13
N ASP A 6 -35.92 -58.74 25.17
CA ASP A 6 -36.09 -57.27 25.15
C ASP A 6 -34.77 -56.65 25.58
N GLY A 7 -33.86 -56.54 24.61
CA GLY A 7 -32.69 -55.69 24.72
C GLY A 7 -33.11 -54.28 24.32
N GLN A 8 -33.15 -53.38 25.29
CA GLN A 8 -33.22 -51.94 25.04
C GLN A 8 -32.05 -51.53 24.15
N SER A 9 -32.34 -51.23 22.89
CA SER A 9 -31.41 -50.56 22.01
C SER A 9 -31.28 -49.12 22.46
N ASN A 10 -30.15 -48.79 23.11
CA ASN A 10 -29.69 -47.42 23.22
C ASN A 10 -29.48 -46.86 21.81
N SER A 11 -30.46 -46.10 21.33
CA SER A 11 -30.32 -45.26 20.14
C SER A 11 -29.35 -44.13 20.47
N HIS A 12 -28.05 -44.37 20.28
CA HIS A 12 -27.09 -43.28 20.10
C HIS A 12 -27.39 -42.62 18.76
N SER A 13 -28.15 -41.54 18.81
CA SER A 13 -28.25 -40.54 17.76
C SER A 13 -26.86 -39.94 17.55
N GLY A 14 -26.03 -40.59 16.73
CA GLY A 14 -24.77 -40.06 16.28
C GLY A 14 -25.05 -38.83 15.44
N TYR A 15 -24.57 -37.67 15.88
CA TYR A 15 -24.67 -36.44 15.13
C TYR A 15 -23.90 -36.61 13.80
N ASP A 16 -24.61 -36.69 12.67
CA ASP A 16 -24.06 -36.53 11.32
C ASP A 16 -23.62 -35.06 11.15
N GLN A 17 -22.54 -34.68 11.83
CA GLN A 17 -21.89 -33.39 11.62
C GLN A 17 -21.06 -33.48 10.34
N PRO A 18 -21.13 -32.46 9.45
CA PRO A 18 -20.30 -32.44 8.26
C PRO A 18 -18.81 -32.51 8.65
N PRO A 19 -17.98 -33.19 7.84
CA PRO A 19 -16.56 -33.32 8.14
C PRO A 19 -15.87 -31.95 8.16
N ILE A 20 -14.89 -31.80 9.05
CA ILE A 20 -14.08 -30.58 9.14
C ILE A 20 -13.31 -30.39 7.83
N GLY A 21 -13.49 -29.24 7.19
CA GLY A 21 -12.83 -28.89 5.93
C GLY A 21 -11.34 -28.56 6.09
N PRO A 22 -10.56 -28.56 5.00
CA PRO A 22 -9.14 -28.25 5.05
C PRO A 22 -8.89 -26.76 5.33
N ARG A 23 -7.94 -26.50 6.24
CA ARG A 23 -7.48 -25.15 6.60
C ARG A 23 -6.57 -24.47 5.54
N LEU A 24 -6.09 -25.23 4.55
CA LEU A 24 -5.18 -24.78 3.48
C LEU A 24 -5.92 -24.80 2.13
N PHE A 25 -5.55 -23.89 1.23
CA PHE A 25 -5.74 -24.13 -0.21
C PHE A 25 -4.76 -25.20 -0.68
N SER A 26 -4.98 -25.84 -1.82
CA SER A 26 -4.05 -26.85 -2.31
C SER A 26 -3.74 -26.73 -3.79
N VAL A 27 -2.46 -26.89 -4.16
CA VAL A 27 -2.07 -26.97 -5.58
C VAL A 27 -2.67 -28.19 -6.28
N LYS A 28 -3.07 -29.23 -5.52
CA LYS A 28 -3.71 -30.44 -6.06
C LYS A 28 -5.19 -30.26 -6.35
N LYS A 29 -5.81 -29.22 -5.78
CA LYS A 29 -7.21 -28.86 -6.00
C LYS A 29 -7.23 -27.39 -6.44
N PRO A 30 -6.98 -27.12 -7.74
CA PRO A 30 -6.82 -25.76 -8.21
C PRO A 30 -8.11 -24.95 -8.05
N PRO A 31 -7.99 -23.62 -7.94
CA PRO A 31 -9.14 -22.72 -7.88
C PRO A 31 -10.04 -22.81 -9.10
N SER A 32 -11.35 -22.64 -8.88
CA SER A 32 -12.36 -22.64 -9.93
C SER A 32 -12.31 -21.34 -10.74
N LEU A 33 -11.95 -21.44 -12.02
CA LEU A 33 -11.98 -20.29 -12.94
C LEU A 33 -13.41 -19.77 -13.13
N ASP A 34 -14.42 -20.66 -13.16
CA ASP A 34 -15.81 -20.26 -13.34
C ASP A 34 -16.32 -19.44 -12.15
N ASP A 35 -15.94 -19.80 -10.92
CA ASP A 35 -16.26 -19.01 -9.72
C ASP A 35 -15.57 -17.64 -9.76
N PHE A 36 -14.34 -17.58 -10.25
CA PHE A 36 -13.61 -16.32 -10.42
C PHE A 36 -14.21 -15.42 -11.51
N LYS A 37 -14.61 -16.00 -12.64
CA LYS A 37 -15.35 -15.31 -13.70
C LYS A 37 -16.64 -14.73 -13.14
N LYS A 38 -17.45 -15.58 -12.51
CA LYS A 38 -18.70 -15.18 -11.86
C LYS A 38 -18.49 -14.02 -10.90
N LEU A 39 -17.50 -14.12 -10.00
CA LEU A 39 -17.18 -13.07 -9.05
C LEU A 39 -16.84 -11.74 -9.73
N THR A 40 -16.03 -11.77 -10.79
CA THR A 40 -15.54 -10.56 -11.46
C THR A 40 -16.56 -9.95 -12.44
N THR A 41 -17.51 -10.73 -12.96
CA THR A 41 -18.53 -10.24 -13.92
C THR A 41 -19.89 -9.95 -13.29
N GLU A 42 -20.29 -10.68 -12.25
CA GLU A 42 -21.61 -10.52 -11.59
C GLU A 42 -21.56 -9.60 -10.37
N SER A 43 -20.37 -9.17 -9.92
CA SER A 43 -20.26 -8.16 -8.88
C SER A 43 -20.77 -6.80 -9.39
N VAL A 44 -21.68 -6.20 -8.62
CA VAL A 44 -22.20 -4.86 -8.90
C VAL A 44 -21.59 -3.87 -7.90
N PRO A 45 -20.96 -2.77 -8.36
CA PRO A 45 -20.54 -1.70 -7.45
C PRO A 45 -21.75 -1.14 -6.69
N CYS A 46 -21.58 -0.79 -5.42
CA CYS A 46 -22.57 0.07 -4.76
C CYS A 46 -22.50 1.50 -5.32
N HIS A 47 -23.49 2.32 -4.97
CA HIS A 47 -23.47 3.73 -5.30
C HIS A 47 -22.49 4.47 -4.37
N TYR A 48 -21.50 5.16 -4.95
CA TYR A 48 -20.52 6.00 -4.26
C TYR A 48 -20.85 7.47 -4.52
N PRO A 49 -21.74 8.10 -3.71
CA PRO A 49 -22.18 9.48 -3.94
C PRO A 49 -21.07 10.53 -3.90
N LEU A 50 -19.95 10.28 -3.22
CA LEU A 50 -18.82 11.21 -3.17
C LEU A 50 -17.87 11.04 -4.37
N ALA A 51 -17.96 9.91 -5.09
CA ALA A 51 -17.23 9.73 -6.34
C ALA A 51 -17.82 10.62 -7.44
N LYS A 52 -16.97 11.26 -8.23
CA LYS A 52 -17.39 12.09 -9.36
C LYS A 52 -17.98 11.25 -10.49
N ALA A 53 -17.40 10.07 -10.70
CA ALA A 53 -17.81 9.10 -11.71
C ALA A 53 -17.38 7.69 -11.30
N VAL A 54 -17.96 6.68 -11.94
CA VAL A 54 -17.48 5.30 -11.90
C VAL A 54 -17.32 4.84 -13.34
N GLU A 55 -16.09 4.57 -13.75
CA GLU A 55 -15.76 4.14 -15.11
C GLU A 55 -15.10 2.78 -15.05
N LEU A 56 -15.56 1.82 -15.87
CA LEU A 56 -15.00 0.46 -15.90
C LEU A 56 -14.94 -0.20 -14.50
N ASN A 57 -15.95 0.07 -13.65
CA ASN A 57 -16.04 -0.32 -12.23
C ASN A 57 -15.02 0.34 -11.29
N VAL A 58 -14.30 1.38 -11.73
CA VAL A 58 -13.35 2.13 -10.92
C VAL A 58 -13.96 3.48 -10.53
N PRO A 59 -14.26 3.71 -9.23
CA PRO A 59 -14.68 5.02 -8.74
C PRO A 59 -13.55 6.05 -8.89
N ILE A 60 -13.91 7.24 -9.36
CA ILE A 60 -13.00 8.37 -9.60
C ILE A 60 -13.43 9.53 -8.70
N TYR A 61 -12.52 9.96 -7.83
CA TYR A 61 -12.73 11.08 -6.91
C TYR A 61 -11.96 12.29 -7.42
N HIS A 62 -12.60 13.46 -7.51
CA HIS A 62 -11.89 14.71 -7.72
C HIS A 62 -11.64 15.33 -6.36
N LEU A 63 -10.37 15.41 -5.95
CA LEU A 63 -10.03 15.89 -4.62
C LEU A 63 -10.10 17.42 -4.56
N PRO A 64 -10.98 18.01 -3.73
CA PRO A 64 -11.03 19.45 -3.54
C PRO A 64 -9.80 19.93 -2.76
N ASP A 65 -9.76 21.20 -2.38
CA ASP A 65 -8.78 21.64 -1.40
C ASP A 65 -9.02 20.90 -0.06
N TYR A 66 -7.97 20.38 0.58
CA TYR A 66 -8.13 19.55 1.78
C TYR A 66 -8.80 20.29 2.94
N HIS A 67 -8.55 21.60 3.06
CA HIS A 67 -9.10 22.45 4.12
C HIS A 67 -10.49 22.99 3.78
N SER A 68 -10.96 22.78 2.55
CA SER A 68 -12.34 23.09 2.18
C SER A 68 -13.36 22.08 2.71
N LEU A 69 -12.89 20.91 3.15
CA LEU A 69 -13.74 19.84 3.70
C LEU A 69 -13.79 19.88 5.23
N SER A 70 -14.96 19.58 5.78
CA SER A 70 -15.10 19.33 7.22
C SER A 70 -14.47 17.97 7.62
N PRO A 71 -14.17 17.76 8.91
CA PRO A 71 -13.77 16.46 9.42
C PRO A 71 -14.76 15.32 9.07
N GLU A 72 -16.06 15.60 9.12
CA GLU A 72 -17.12 14.63 8.79
C GLU A 72 -17.13 14.27 7.30
N GLU A 73 -16.94 15.24 6.41
CA GLU A 73 -16.82 14.99 4.97
C GLU A 73 -15.58 14.16 4.63
N ARG A 74 -14.45 14.43 5.30
CA ARG A 74 -13.24 13.60 5.18
C ARG A 74 -13.46 12.18 5.70
N SER A 75 -14.17 12.02 6.82
CA SER A 75 -14.54 10.71 7.35
C SER A 75 -15.46 9.94 6.39
N ALA A 76 -16.41 10.63 5.74
CA ALA A 76 -17.30 10.01 4.76
C ALA A 76 -16.54 9.51 3.51
N LEU A 77 -15.50 10.22 3.08
CA LEU A 77 -14.59 9.72 2.03
C LEU A 77 -13.87 8.44 2.47
N GLN A 78 -13.40 8.38 3.72
CA GLN A 78 -12.77 7.16 4.26
C GLN A 78 -13.74 5.98 4.30
N ASP A 79 -15.02 6.19 4.64
CA ASP A 79 -16.05 5.14 4.61
C ASP A 79 -16.23 4.55 3.20
N GLU A 80 -16.30 5.40 2.16
CA GLU A 80 -16.40 4.93 0.79
C GLU A 80 -15.13 4.20 0.33
N TRP A 81 -13.94 4.75 0.60
CA TRP A 81 -12.68 4.11 0.24
C TRP A 81 -12.48 2.77 0.95
N TYR A 82 -12.82 2.68 2.23
CA TYR A 82 -12.81 1.43 2.99
C TYR A 82 -13.75 0.40 2.37
N HIS A 83 -14.99 0.80 2.05
CA HIS A 83 -15.94 -0.09 1.38
C HIS A 83 -15.42 -0.55 0.01
N ILE A 84 -14.85 0.36 -0.79
CA ILE A 84 -14.28 0.06 -2.11
C ILE A 84 -13.22 -1.02 -2.00
N LEU A 85 -12.28 -0.87 -1.06
CA LEU A 85 -11.14 -1.78 -0.88
C LEU A 85 -11.57 -3.15 -0.31
N LEU A 86 -12.55 -3.17 0.59
CA LEU A 86 -13.03 -4.40 1.23
C LEU A 86 -14.02 -5.18 0.37
N SER A 87 -15.17 -4.56 0.07
CA SER A 87 -16.37 -5.22 -0.44
C SER A 87 -16.69 -4.80 -1.89
N GLY A 88 -16.13 -3.67 -2.31
CA GLY A 88 -16.34 -3.07 -3.62
C GLY A 88 -15.35 -3.58 -4.69
N PRO A 89 -15.02 -2.72 -5.67
CA PRO A 89 -14.17 -3.10 -6.80
C PRO A 89 -12.69 -3.29 -6.46
N GLY A 90 -12.27 -2.93 -5.25
CA GLY A 90 -10.89 -3.11 -4.78
C GLY A 90 -9.91 -2.06 -5.28
N VAL A 91 -10.37 -1.03 -5.98
CA VAL A 91 -9.55 0.05 -6.56
C VAL A 91 -10.35 1.33 -6.72
N PHE A 92 -9.69 2.48 -6.55
CA PHE A 92 -10.21 3.80 -6.90
C PHE A 92 -9.10 4.72 -7.42
N VAL A 93 -9.50 5.76 -8.14
CA VAL A 93 -8.63 6.82 -8.66
C VAL A 93 -8.93 8.12 -7.92
N THR A 94 -7.89 8.89 -7.62
CA THR A 94 -8.01 10.27 -7.16
C THR A 94 -7.43 11.20 -8.22
N LYS A 95 -8.25 12.10 -8.74
CA LYS A 95 -7.80 13.22 -9.55
C LYS A 95 -7.27 14.32 -8.65
N ASP A 96 -6.21 14.98 -9.12
CA ASP A 96 -5.62 16.12 -8.44
C ASP A 96 -5.07 15.81 -7.02
N LEU A 97 -4.53 14.59 -6.81
CA LEU A 97 -3.85 14.27 -5.55
C LEU A 97 -2.64 15.19 -5.32
N TYR A 98 -1.94 15.54 -6.41
CA TYR A 98 -0.96 16.62 -6.47
C TYR A 98 -1.34 17.59 -7.59
N LYS A 99 -1.81 18.79 -7.20
CA LYS A 99 -2.18 19.86 -8.14
C LYS A 99 -0.97 20.63 -8.68
N ASP A 100 0.09 20.72 -7.88
CA ASP A 100 1.32 21.42 -8.26
C ASP A 100 2.22 20.52 -9.11
N THR A 101 2.06 20.64 -10.43
CA THR A 101 2.90 19.93 -11.39
C THR A 101 4.37 20.36 -11.33
N SER A 102 4.67 21.58 -10.89
CA SER A 102 6.04 22.07 -10.77
C SER A 102 6.82 21.37 -9.66
N LEU A 103 6.13 21.00 -8.56
CA LEU A 103 6.68 20.14 -7.52
C LEU A 103 7.00 18.75 -8.07
N LEU A 104 6.09 18.14 -8.83
CA LEU A 104 6.31 16.83 -9.44
C LEU A 104 7.48 16.85 -10.43
N GLU A 105 7.64 17.93 -11.21
CA GLU A 105 8.81 18.13 -12.06
C GLU A 105 10.11 18.26 -11.26
N LYS A 106 10.08 18.95 -10.11
CA LYS A 106 11.25 19.03 -9.20
C LYS A 106 11.60 17.63 -8.68
N VAL A 107 10.63 16.87 -8.18
CA VAL A 107 10.85 15.51 -7.70
C VAL A 107 11.33 14.58 -8.84
N ASN A 108 10.80 14.73 -10.05
CA ASN A 108 11.26 13.99 -11.23
C ASN A 108 12.74 14.26 -11.54
N ARG A 109 13.22 15.50 -11.40
CA ARG A 109 14.65 15.81 -11.54
C ARG A 109 15.49 15.15 -10.44
N VAL A 110 15.00 15.10 -9.21
CA VAL A 110 15.65 14.37 -8.10
C VAL A 110 15.76 12.88 -8.43
N TYR A 111 14.68 12.25 -8.89
CA TYR A 111 14.69 10.85 -9.32
C TYR A 111 15.62 10.59 -10.50
N ALA A 112 15.65 11.47 -11.49
CA ALA A 112 16.58 11.37 -12.62
C ALA A 112 18.04 11.42 -12.16
N ASN A 113 18.37 12.29 -11.20
CA ASN A 113 19.71 12.38 -10.61
C ASN A 113 20.08 11.10 -9.85
N ILE A 114 19.18 10.58 -9.01
CA ILE A 114 19.37 9.31 -8.29
C ILE A 114 19.64 8.17 -9.28
N ILE A 115 18.84 8.03 -10.33
CA ILE A 115 19.03 7.01 -11.37
C ILE A 115 20.39 7.17 -12.06
N ALA A 116 20.80 8.40 -12.38
CA ALA A 116 22.08 8.68 -13.03
C ALA A 116 23.27 8.34 -12.13
N GLU A 117 23.17 8.60 -10.83
CA GLU A 117 24.19 8.24 -9.83
C GLU A 117 24.28 6.72 -9.63
N GLU A 118 23.14 6.04 -9.50
CA GLU A 118 23.11 4.59 -9.34
C GLU A 118 23.69 3.86 -10.56
N LYS A 119 23.45 4.35 -11.78
CA LYS A 119 24.06 3.81 -13.01
C LYS A 119 25.58 3.97 -13.06
N LYS A 120 26.16 4.96 -12.36
CA LYS A 120 27.62 5.13 -12.27
C LYS A 120 28.25 4.14 -11.29
N VAL A 121 27.57 3.87 -10.17
CA VAL A 121 28.06 2.98 -9.10
C VAL A 121 27.82 1.51 -9.43
N ALA A 122 26.64 1.19 -9.96
CA ALA A 122 26.26 -0.14 -10.35
C ALA A 122 26.68 -0.41 -11.80
N GLY A 123 27.84 -1.03 -12.01
CA GLY A 123 28.03 -1.81 -13.24
C GLY A 123 26.84 -2.76 -13.43
N LYS A 124 26.19 -2.72 -14.62
CA LYS A 124 25.01 -3.50 -15.07
C LYS A 124 24.41 -4.47 -14.03
N ARG A 125 23.70 -3.98 -13.00
CA ARG A 125 22.75 -4.82 -12.23
C ARG A 125 21.37 -4.65 -12.83
N GLY A 126 20.76 -5.76 -13.25
CA GLY A 126 19.45 -5.79 -13.88
C GLY A 126 18.31 -5.62 -12.88
N ASP A 127 17.18 -5.19 -13.41
CA ASP A 127 15.85 -5.24 -12.81
C ASP A 127 15.43 -6.72 -12.62
N HIS A 128 14.86 -7.08 -11.46
CA HIS A 128 14.32 -8.43 -11.19
C HIS A 128 13.05 -8.75 -12.01
N PHE A 129 12.40 -7.74 -12.57
CA PHE A 129 11.08 -7.80 -13.22
C PHE A 129 11.08 -7.39 -14.70
N ALA A 130 12.19 -6.92 -15.26
CA ALA A 130 12.29 -6.61 -16.70
C ALA A 130 13.68 -6.86 -17.27
N GLY A 131 13.74 -7.06 -18.59
CA GLY A 131 15.00 -7.14 -19.32
C GLY A 131 15.84 -5.88 -19.12
N ALA A 132 17.17 -6.04 -19.03
CA ALA A 132 18.09 -4.94 -18.79
C ALA A 132 17.84 -3.76 -19.75
N GLY A 133 17.53 -2.57 -19.18
CA GLY A 133 17.35 -1.32 -19.93
C GLY A 133 15.91 -0.94 -20.28
N ALA A 134 14.94 -1.86 -20.17
CA ALA A 134 13.53 -1.60 -20.49
C ALA A 134 12.83 -0.68 -19.49
N ASN A 135 13.22 -0.75 -18.22
CA ASN A 135 12.69 0.09 -17.14
C ASN A 135 13.85 0.71 -16.34
N ASP A 136 13.63 1.91 -15.80
CA ASP A 136 14.44 2.44 -14.71
C ASP A 136 13.65 2.33 -13.40
N ARG A 137 14.30 1.87 -12.32
CA ARG A 137 13.66 1.67 -11.02
C ARG A 137 14.53 2.26 -9.91
N ILE A 138 13.89 2.88 -8.92
CA ILE A 138 14.53 3.33 -7.69
C ILE A 138 13.89 2.57 -6.52
N TRP A 139 14.64 1.64 -5.93
CA TRP A 139 14.28 1.04 -4.63
C TRP A 139 14.47 2.05 -3.50
N ASN A 140 13.62 2.01 -2.47
CA ASN A 140 13.62 2.94 -1.36
C ASN A 140 13.71 4.40 -1.83
N SER A 141 12.87 4.77 -2.81
CA SER A 141 12.84 6.15 -3.33
C SER A 141 12.44 7.15 -2.25
N LEU A 142 11.69 6.73 -1.24
CA LEU A 142 11.35 7.55 -0.08
C LEU A 142 12.62 8.11 0.60
N SER A 143 13.50 7.23 1.04
CA SER A 143 14.70 7.64 1.77
C SER A 143 15.65 8.38 0.84
N LYS A 144 15.83 7.90 -0.39
CA LYS A 144 16.73 8.53 -1.36
C LYS A 144 16.27 9.94 -1.74
N HIS A 145 14.97 10.17 -1.89
CA HIS A 145 14.42 11.51 -2.12
C HIS A 145 14.73 12.44 -0.94
N CYS A 146 14.42 12.02 0.28
CA CYS A 146 14.69 12.83 1.48
C CYS A 146 16.17 13.19 1.63
N LEU A 147 17.07 12.22 1.42
CA LEU A 147 18.51 12.44 1.55
C LEU A 147 19.08 13.33 0.44
N GLN A 148 18.56 13.23 -0.79
CA GLN A 148 19.03 14.00 -1.94
C GLN A 148 18.48 15.44 -1.94
N ASP A 149 17.20 15.63 -1.61
CA ASP A 149 16.53 16.92 -1.62
C ASP A 149 15.43 17.00 -0.54
N PRO A 150 15.81 17.30 0.72
CA PRO A 150 14.87 17.29 1.84
C PRO A 150 13.77 18.36 1.75
N GLU A 151 14.01 19.45 1.01
CA GLU A 151 13.01 20.51 0.83
C GLU A 151 11.84 20.01 -0.02
N SER A 152 12.10 19.49 -1.23
CA SER A 152 11.00 18.95 -2.06
C SER A 152 10.39 17.71 -1.46
N PHE A 153 11.16 16.90 -0.72
CA PHE A 153 10.64 15.78 0.05
C PHE A 153 9.62 16.24 1.09
N ALA A 154 9.97 17.24 1.90
CA ALA A 154 9.08 17.79 2.92
C ALA A 154 7.79 18.33 2.28
N THR A 155 7.88 19.10 1.19
CA THR A 155 6.69 19.61 0.47
C THR A 155 5.85 18.48 -0.13
N TYR A 156 6.49 17.46 -0.73
CA TYR A 156 5.79 16.34 -1.37
C TYR A 156 5.03 15.48 -0.36
N TYR A 157 5.67 15.13 0.76
CA TYR A 157 5.08 14.23 1.77
C TYR A 157 4.26 14.94 2.85
N ALA A 158 4.28 16.27 2.90
CA ALA A 158 3.35 17.08 3.68
C ALA A 158 1.93 17.14 3.05
N ASN A 159 1.56 16.20 2.18
CA ASN A 159 0.24 16.12 1.56
C ASN A 159 -0.74 15.37 2.49
N PRO A 160 -1.74 16.05 3.09
CA PRO A 160 -2.64 15.46 4.08
C PRO A 160 -3.62 14.41 3.49
N TRP A 161 -3.77 14.35 2.17
CA TRP A 161 -4.55 13.28 1.52
C TRP A 161 -3.91 11.90 1.67
N LEU A 162 -2.58 11.81 1.72
CA LEU A 162 -1.86 10.54 1.82
C LEU A 162 -2.19 9.77 3.11
N PRO A 163 -2.05 10.36 4.31
CA PRO A 163 -2.43 9.67 5.53
C PRO A 163 -3.95 9.42 5.59
N LEU A 164 -4.80 10.35 5.11
CA LEU A 164 -6.25 10.14 5.13
C LEU A 164 -6.68 8.90 4.33
N ILE A 165 -6.15 8.73 3.12
CA ILE A 165 -6.39 7.55 2.26
C ILE A 165 -5.83 6.28 2.93
N SER A 166 -4.63 6.36 3.49
CA SER A 166 -3.98 5.22 4.14
C SER A 166 -4.76 4.73 5.36
N GLU A 167 -5.23 5.66 6.20
CA GLU A 167 -5.96 5.39 7.42
C GLU A 167 -7.34 4.79 7.18
N ALA A 168 -7.97 5.11 6.04
CA ALA A 168 -9.23 4.49 5.64
C ALA A 168 -9.13 2.95 5.57
N TRP A 169 -7.95 2.41 5.25
CA TRP A 169 -7.73 0.97 5.12
C TRP A 169 -6.91 0.36 6.25
N LEU A 170 -5.83 1.02 6.64
CA LEU A 170 -4.78 0.45 7.50
C LEU A 170 -4.88 0.89 8.96
N GLY A 171 -5.74 1.87 9.24
CA GLY A 171 -5.74 2.60 10.50
C GLY A 171 -4.54 3.54 10.67
N PRO A 172 -4.39 4.14 11.87
CA PRO A 172 -3.31 5.07 12.16
C PRO A 172 -1.94 4.38 12.19
N HIS A 173 -0.88 5.19 12.25
CA HIS A 173 0.50 4.71 12.40
C HIS A 173 1.00 3.82 11.26
N HIS A 174 0.36 3.91 10.08
CA HIS A 174 0.82 3.22 8.88
C HIS A 174 2.24 3.67 8.51
N ARG A 175 2.98 2.77 7.86
CA ARG A 175 4.33 3.01 7.37
C ARG A 175 4.34 3.12 5.86
N LEU A 176 4.50 4.33 5.35
CA LEU A 176 4.66 4.58 3.92
C LEU A 176 6.11 4.26 3.51
N THR A 177 6.26 3.45 2.47
CA THR A 177 7.50 3.29 1.70
C THR A 177 7.21 3.58 0.23
N SER A 178 8.23 3.85 -0.58
CA SER A 178 8.00 4.08 -1.99
C SER A 178 9.11 3.56 -2.89
N GLN A 179 8.71 3.20 -4.12
CA GLN A 179 9.63 2.89 -5.21
C GLN A 179 9.19 3.59 -6.50
N VAL A 180 10.14 4.19 -7.21
CA VAL A 180 9.85 4.80 -8.52
C VAL A 180 10.03 3.76 -9.60
N ASN A 181 9.06 3.71 -10.52
CA ASN A 181 9.12 2.86 -11.70
C ASN A 181 8.90 3.71 -12.96
N ILE A 182 9.86 3.69 -13.88
CA ILE A 182 9.82 4.38 -15.17
C ILE A 182 9.83 3.32 -16.27
N VAL A 183 8.68 3.17 -16.93
CA VAL A 183 8.49 2.20 -18.02
C VAL A 183 8.66 2.90 -19.36
N LYS A 184 9.66 2.46 -20.14
CA LYS A 184 10.04 3.12 -21.40
C LYS A 184 9.21 2.61 -22.58
N PRO A 185 9.12 3.38 -23.68
CA PRO A 185 8.57 2.90 -24.95
C PRO A 185 9.09 1.51 -25.35
N GLY A 186 8.18 0.61 -25.71
CA GLY A 186 8.45 -0.77 -26.11
C GLY A 186 8.59 -1.79 -24.96
N ALA A 187 8.56 -1.34 -23.70
CA ALA A 187 8.62 -2.25 -22.55
C ALA A 187 7.36 -3.14 -22.48
N LYS A 188 7.57 -4.44 -22.25
CA LYS A 188 6.50 -5.45 -22.21
C LYS A 188 5.67 -5.36 -20.93
N ALA A 189 4.41 -5.76 -21.03
CA ALA A 189 3.52 -5.88 -19.89
C ALA A 189 4.08 -6.90 -18.87
N GLN A 190 3.79 -6.65 -17.60
CA GLN A 190 4.00 -7.63 -16.54
C GLN A 190 2.93 -8.73 -16.57
N ILE A 191 3.23 -9.83 -15.90
CA ILE A 191 2.26 -10.88 -15.61
C ILE A 191 1.36 -10.41 -14.46
N SER A 192 0.08 -10.74 -14.53
CA SER A 192 -0.87 -10.46 -13.44
C SER A 192 -0.40 -11.08 -12.14
N HIS A 193 -0.50 -10.33 -11.05
CA HIS A 193 -0.14 -10.81 -9.72
C HIS A 193 -1.01 -10.18 -8.64
N ARG A 194 -0.84 -10.70 -7.44
CA ARG A 194 -1.22 -10.05 -6.18
C ARG A 194 0.04 -9.58 -5.50
N ASP A 195 -0.05 -8.50 -4.75
CA ASP A 195 1.10 -7.87 -4.13
C ASP A 195 1.56 -8.57 -2.83
N TYR A 196 2.59 -7.99 -2.23
CA TYR A 196 3.11 -8.36 -0.92
C TYR A 196 2.01 -8.32 0.17
N HIS A 197 1.96 -9.24 1.14
CA HIS A 197 3.04 -10.10 1.66
C HIS A 197 3.29 -11.42 0.91
N ILE A 198 2.24 -12.06 0.40
CA ILE A 198 2.33 -13.43 -0.14
C ILE A 198 2.67 -13.43 -1.65
N GLY A 199 2.46 -12.31 -2.35
CA GLY A 199 2.70 -12.16 -3.78
C GLY A 199 4.08 -12.63 -4.26
N PHE A 200 5.10 -12.49 -3.41
CA PHE A 200 6.50 -12.83 -3.70
C PHE A 200 6.85 -14.32 -3.51
N GLN A 201 5.92 -15.12 -3.00
CA GLN A 201 6.15 -16.54 -2.72
C GLN A 201 5.81 -17.42 -3.94
N ASP A 202 6.36 -18.62 -4.00
CA ASP A 202 5.92 -19.65 -4.96
C ASP A 202 4.64 -20.36 -4.49
N ASN A 203 4.00 -21.13 -5.38
CA ASN A 203 2.74 -21.82 -5.06
C ASN A 203 2.87 -22.78 -3.86
N GLN A 204 3.99 -23.50 -3.74
CA GLN A 204 4.21 -24.44 -2.63
C GLN A 204 4.35 -23.71 -1.29
N SER A 205 4.92 -22.51 -1.28
CA SER A 205 5.06 -21.68 -0.10
C SER A 205 3.74 -20.99 0.27
N CYS A 206 2.99 -20.49 -0.71
CA CYS A 206 1.63 -20.00 -0.51
C CYS A 206 0.73 -21.05 0.15
N GLU A 207 0.79 -22.30 -0.31
CA GLU A 207 -0.04 -23.42 0.18
C GLU A 207 0.12 -23.67 1.70
N ARG A 208 1.27 -23.31 2.29
CA ARG A 208 1.52 -23.52 3.73
C ARG A 208 0.77 -22.54 4.61
N PHE A 209 0.35 -21.39 4.09
CA PHE A 209 -0.41 -20.39 4.84
C PHE A 209 -1.88 -20.82 4.95
N PRO A 210 -2.46 -20.82 6.17
CA PRO A 210 -3.90 -21.01 6.35
C PRO A 210 -4.72 -20.05 5.49
N LYS A 211 -5.89 -20.51 5.00
CA LYS A 211 -6.81 -19.69 4.19
C LYS A 211 -7.07 -18.33 4.82
N ALA A 212 -7.41 -18.32 6.10
CA ALA A 212 -7.65 -17.10 6.87
C ALA A 212 -6.42 -16.16 6.89
N MET A 213 -5.20 -16.68 6.91
CA MET A 213 -3.99 -15.84 6.87
C MET A 213 -3.69 -15.31 5.48
N GLN A 214 -4.00 -16.05 4.41
CA GLN A 214 -3.92 -15.52 3.06
C GLN A 214 -4.87 -14.34 2.88
N VAL A 215 -6.11 -14.49 3.36
CA VAL A 215 -7.11 -13.40 3.36
C VAL A 215 -6.67 -12.26 4.28
N ALA A 216 -6.20 -12.54 5.50
CA ALA A 216 -5.76 -11.52 6.46
C ALA A 216 -4.59 -10.67 5.94
N SER A 217 -3.71 -11.24 5.11
CA SER A 217 -2.56 -10.51 4.57
C SER A 217 -2.96 -9.28 3.75
N GLN A 218 -4.15 -9.27 3.12
CA GLN A 218 -4.59 -8.14 2.31
C GLN A 218 -4.89 -6.88 3.13
N PHE A 219 -5.15 -7.02 4.43
CA PHE A 219 -5.44 -5.93 5.35
C PHE A 219 -4.18 -5.30 5.94
N LEU A 220 -3.00 -5.83 5.62
CA LEU A 220 -1.73 -5.36 6.17
C LEU A 220 -1.00 -4.38 5.26
N THR A 221 -1.44 -4.23 4.01
CA THR A 221 -0.90 -3.24 3.08
C THR A 221 -1.98 -2.56 2.25
N LEU A 222 -1.68 -1.34 1.82
CA LEU A 222 -2.38 -0.60 0.78
C LEU A 222 -1.37 -0.32 -0.33
N GLN A 223 -1.79 -0.56 -1.57
CA GLN A 223 -0.99 -0.20 -2.73
C GLN A 223 -1.50 1.11 -3.29
N GLY A 224 -0.58 2.04 -3.50
CA GLY A 224 -0.84 3.34 -4.09
C GLY A 224 0.15 3.63 -5.22
N ALA A 225 -0.21 4.53 -6.12
CA ALA A 225 0.70 5.10 -7.09
C ALA A 225 0.34 6.57 -7.31
N VAL A 226 1.36 7.42 -7.37
CA VAL A 226 1.24 8.80 -7.86
C VAL A 226 1.79 8.84 -9.28
N ALA A 227 1.00 9.35 -10.21
CA ALA A 227 1.44 9.54 -11.59
C ALA A 227 2.43 10.71 -11.67
N HIS A 228 3.67 10.41 -12.04
CA HIS A 228 4.76 11.39 -12.24
C HIS A 228 4.96 11.76 -13.71
N SER A 229 4.12 11.22 -14.59
CA SER A 229 3.95 11.62 -15.98
C SER A 229 2.47 11.45 -16.34
N ALA A 230 2.03 12.05 -17.45
CA ALA A 230 0.79 11.59 -18.07
C ALA A 230 0.90 10.10 -18.42
N MET A 231 -0.20 9.38 -18.27
CA MET A 231 -0.33 7.95 -18.58
C MET A 231 -1.59 7.73 -19.42
N PRO A 232 -1.61 8.13 -20.70
CA PRO A 232 -2.67 7.71 -21.60
C PRO A 232 -2.59 6.19 -21.82
N VAL A 233 -3.67 5.58 -22.32
CA VAL A 233 -3.81 4.10 -22.37
C VAL A 233 -2.65 3.44 -23.14
N GLU A 234 -2.17 4.05 -24.21
CA GLU A 234 -1.06 3.57 -25.04
C GLU A 234 0.29 3.56 -24.31
N SER A 235 0.47 4.39 -23.28
CA SER A 235 1.68 4.35 -22.43
C SER A 235 1.69 3.16 -21.46
N GLY A 236 0.60 2.39 -21.45
CA GLY A 236 0.40 1.20 -20.64
C GLY A 236 0.23 1.49 -19.16
N PRO A 237 -0.78 2.23 -18.69
CA PRO A 237 -1.09 2.34 -17.26
C PRO A 237 -1.33 0.97 -16.61
N THR A 238 -1.49 0.95 -15.29
CA THR A 238 -1.74 -0.29 -14.56
C THR A 238 -3.02 -0.96 -15.07
N ARG A 239 -2.88 -2.25 -15.43
CA ARG A 239 -3.99 -3.16 -15.75
C ARG A 239 -4.55 -3.69 -14.45
N LEU A 240 -5.87 -3.62 -14.30
CA LEU A 240 -6.60 -3.93 -13.06
C LEU A 240 -7.74 -4.89 -13.39
N LEU A 241 -8.05 -5.82 -12.49
CA LEU A 241 -9.26 -6.64 -12.61
C LEU A 241 -10.16 -6.39 -11.39
N PRO A 242 -11.08 -5.41 -11.45
CA PRO A 242 -12.00 -5.10 -10.36
C PRO A 242 -12.68 -6.33 -9.77
N PHE A 243 -12.93 -6.31 -8.46
CA PHE A 243 -13.55 -7.38 -7.66
C PHE A 243 -12.69 -8.65 -7.46
N SER A 244 -11.58 -8.81 -8.18
CA SER A 244 -10.72 -9.99 -8.06
C SER A 244 -10.07 -10.15 -6.68
N GLN A 245 -9.98 -9.09 -5.88
CA GLN A 245 -9.46 -9.13 -4.51
C GLN A 245 -10.35 -9.97 -3.58
N LYS A 246 -11.65 -10.05 -3.88
CA LYS A 246 -12.62 -10.85 -3.11
C LYS A 246 -12.46 -12.36 -3.30
N PHE A 247 -11.64 -12.79 -4.28
CA PHE A 247 -11.39 -14.21 -4.50
C PHE A 247 -10.34 -14.72 -3.50
N GLU A 248 -10.75 -15.44 -2.47
CA GLU A 248 -9.84 -15.87 -1.39
C GLU A 248 -8.64 -16.68 -1.91
N GLU A 249 -8.87 -17.49 -2.94
CA GLU A 249 -7.87 -18.39 -3.54
C GLU A 249 -6.88 -17.70 -4.51
N GLY A 250 -7.00 -16.39 -4.72
CA GLY A 250 -6.28 -15.74 -5.80
C GLY A 250 -4.76 -15.67 -5.66
N TYR A 251 -4.19 -15.84 -4.45
CA TYR A 251 -2.73 -16.04 -4.29
C TYR A 251 -2.27 -17.40 -4.82
N MET A 252 -3.15 -18.37 -5.00
CA MET A 252 -2.88 -19.61 -5.72
C MET A 252 -3.20 -19.45 -7.21
N ALA A 253 -4.25 -18.70 -7.52
CA ALA A 253 -4.85 -18.68 -8.85
C ALA A 253 -4.07 -17.87 -9.91
N TYR A 254 -3.47 -16.73 -9.56
CA TYR A 254 -2.91 -15.82 -10.59
C TYR A 254 -1.76 -16.43 -11.41
N ARG A 255 -1.13 -17.50 -10.92
CA ARG A 255 -0.04 -18.22 -11.61
C ARG A 255 -0.53 -19.34 -12.51
N ILE A 256 -1.83 -19.61 -12.53
CA ILE A 256 -2.45 -20.64 -13.35
C ILE A 256 -2.73 -20.04 -14.74
N PRO A 257 -2.29 -20.68 -15.84
CA PRO A 257 -2.42 -20.12 -17.19
C PRO A 257 -3.82 -19.64 -17.55
N GLU A 258 -4.88 -20.41 -17.23
CA GLU A 258 -6.24 -20.02 -17.60
C GLU A 258 -6.73 -18.76 -16.87
N PHE A 259 -6.18 -18.46 -15.68
CA PHE A 259 -6.46 -17.21 -14.95
C PHE A 259 -5.68 -16.03 -15.54
N ALA A 260 -4.43 -16.26 -15.97
CA ALA A 260 -3.63 -15.23 -16.64
C ALA A 260 -4.25 -14.84 -17.99
N ASP A 261 -4.71 -15.81 -18.77
CA ASP A 261 -5.40 -15.58 -20.03
C ASP A 261 -6.71 -14.82 -19.81
N TYR A 262 -7.50 -15.20 -18.81
CA TYR A 262 -8.72 -14.48 -18.45
C TYR A 262 -8.44 -13.04 -17.99
N PHE A 263 -7.37 -12.81 -17.22
CA PHE A 263 -6.95 -11.46 -16.85
C PHE A 263 -6.62 -10.62 -18.09
N LEU A 264 -5.87 -11.18 -19.05
CA LEU A 264 -5.55 -10.48 -20.30
C LEU A 264 -6.79 -10.16 -21.14
N GLU A 265 -7.84 -10.98 -21.06
CA GLU A 265 -9.12 -10.74 -21.74
C GLU A 265 -9.96 -9.64 -21.06
N LYS A 266 -9.91 -9.54 -19.72
CA LYS A 266 -10.88 -8.75 -18.93
C LYS A 266 -10.32 -7.57 -18.15
N TYR A 267 -9.01 -7.36 -18.13
CA TYR A 267 -8.46 -6.22 -17.39
C TYR A 267 -9.05 -4.90 -17.91
N VAL A 268 -9.10 -3.93 -17.00
CA VAL A 268 -9.39 -2.52 -17.30
C VAL A 268 -8.12 -1.71 -17.03
N SER A 269 -7.99 -0.56 -17.67
CA SER A 269 -6.86 0.35 -17.47
C SER A 269 -7.37 1.77 -17.54
N MET A 270 -7.11 2.56 -16.51
CA MET A 270 -7.55 3.95 -16.44
C MET A 270 -6.43 4.89 -16.91
N PRO A 271 -6.71 5.86 -17.79
CA PRO A 271 -5.75 6.92 -18.07
C PRO A 271 -5.57 7.80 -16.83
N LEU A 272 -4.32 8.17 -16.56
CA LEU A 272 -3.96 9.04 -15.44
C LEU A 272 -3.25 10.29 -15.96
N GLU A 273 -3.54 11.42 -15.35
CA GLU A 273 -2.82 12.67 -15.56
C GLU A 273 -1.68 12.79 -14.54
N MET A 274 -0.68 13.63 -14.81
CA MET A 274 0.40 13.84 -13.84
C MET A 274 -0.17 14.46 -12.56
N GLY A 275 0.08 13.81 -11.42
CA GLY A 275 -0.45 14.20 -10.12
C GLY A 275 -1.68 13.41 -9.66
N ASP A 276 -2.26 12.57 -10.52
CA ASP A 276 -3.32 11.65 -10.12
C ASP A 276 -2.79 10.53 -9.19
N GLY A 277 -3.68 10.04 -8.33
CA GLY A 277 -3.47 8.85 -7.51
C GLY A 277 -4.27 7.65 -8.01
N LEU A 278 -3.70 6.45 -7.84
CA LEU A 278 -4.38 5.17 -8.01
C LEU A 278 -4.14 4.34 -6.76
N PHE A 279 -5.19 3.90 -6.06
CA PHE A 279 -5.09 3.12 -4.83
C PHE A 279 -5.92 1.85 -4.93
N PHE A 280 -5.36 0.73 -4.50
CA PHE A 280 -6.01 -0.57 -4.62
C PHE A 280 -5.62 -1.54 -3.50
N ASN A 281 -6.52 -2.49 -3.26
CA ASN A 281 -6.31 -3.58 -2.31
C ASN A 281 -5.19 -4.49 -2.87
N PRO A 282 -4.18 -4.88 -2.07
CA PRO A 282 -3.04 -5.69 -2.54
C PRO A 282 -3.44 -7.07 -3.09
N ALA A 283 -4.63 -7.59 -2.77
CA ALA A 283 -5.17 -8.82 -3.34
C ALA A 283 -5.84 -8.63 -4.72
N LEU A 284 -5.95 -7.41 -5.22
CA LEU A 284 -6.44 -7.17 -6.58
C LEU A 284 -5.46 -7.74 -7.61
N PHE A 285 -5.96 -8.49 -8.59
CA PHE A 285 -5.16 -8.90 -9.73
C PHE A 285 -4.83 -7.67 -10.55
N HIS A 286 -3.53 -7.43 -10.73
CA HIS A 286 -3.05 -6.29 -11.48
C HIS A 286 -1.70 -6.58 -12.14
N ALA A 287 -1.32 -5.74 -13.09
CA ALA A 287 -0.03 -5.78 -13.76
C ALA A 287 0.31 -4.41 -14.37
N ALA A 288 1.59 -4.06 -14.45
CA ALA A 288 1.99 -2.96 -15.32
C ALA A 288 1.66 -3.27 -16.79
N GLY A 289 1.04 -2.31 -17.49
CA GLY A 289 0.75 -2.42 -18.92
C GLY A 289 2.01 -2.36 -19.79
N GLN A 290 1.87 -2.83 -21.03
CA GLN A 290 2.88 -2.65 -22.08
C GLN A 290 2.86 -1.19 -22.53
N ASN A 291 4.05 -0.59 -22.69
CA ASN A 291 4.16 0.76 -23.18
C ASN A 291 4.34 0.75 -24.70
N ASP A 292 3.25 1.03 -25.41
CA ASP A 292 3.16 1.11 -26.87
C ASP A 292 3.28 2.56 -27.40
N SER A 293 3.45 3.54 -26.50
CA SER A 293 3.68 4.93 -26.88
C SER A 293 5.03 5.11 -27.59
N ALA A 294 5.16 6.16 -28.40
CA ALA A 294 6.39 6.44 -29.13
C ALA A 294 7.49 7.04 -28.22
N ASP A 295 7.10 7.89 -27.27
CA ASP A 295 8.00 8.82 -26.59
C ASP A 295 7.69 9.05 -25.10
N ILE A 296 6.69 8.36 -24.53
CA ILE A 296 6.32 8.55 -23.13
C ILE A 296 7.09 7.57 -22.24
N ASN A 297 8.00 8.11 -21.42
CA ASN A 297 8.56 7.39 -20.29
C ASN A 297 7.57 7.41 -19.12
N ARG A 298 6.70 6.40 -19.03
CA ARG A 298 5.62 6.32 -18.04
C ARG A 298 6.20 6.21 -16.63
N SER A 299 6.15 7.29 -15.86
CA SER A 299 6.77 7.40 -14.52
C SER A 299 5.71 7.37 -13.42
N ALA A 300 5.86 6.46 -12.46
CA ALA A 300 5.02 6.37 -11.27
C ALA A 300 5.89 6.30 -10.01
N ASN A 301 5.51 7.03 -8.97
CA ASN A 301 5.99 6.81 -7.61
C ASN A 301 5.03 5.84 -6.91
N LEU A 302 5.44 4.58 -6.78
CA LEU A 302 4.64 3.52 -6.18
C LEU A 302 4.73 3.64 -4.67
N LEU A 303 3.58 3.83 -4.02
CA LEU A 303 3.45 3.91 -2.57
C LEU A 303 3.10 2.53 -2.04
N GLN A 304 4.01 1.93 -1.29
CA GLN A 304 3.77 0.68 -0.57
C GLN A 304 3.56 1.01 0.89
N ILE A 305 2.31 1.01 1.31
CA ILE A 305 1.92 1.50 2.63
C ILE A 305 1.55 0.29 3.49
N SER A 306 2.20 0.12 4.63
CA SER A 306 1.98 -1.00 5.54
C SER A 306 1.22 -0.57 6.78
N SER A 307 0.33 -1.41 7.29
CA SER A 307 -0.23 -1.24 8.63
C SER A 307 0.89 -1.27 9.68
N ALA A 308 0.68 -0.60 10.81
CA ALA A 308 1.53 -0.71 12.00
C ALA A 308 1.76 -2.17 12.47
N PHE A 309 0.84 -3.08 12.14
CA PHE A 309 0.93 -4.50 12.49
C PHE A 309 1.62 -5.34 11.41
N GLY A 310 1.90 -4.76 10.24
CA GLY A 310 2.53 -5.43 9.10
C GLY A 310 4.04 -5.20 9.06
N LYS A 311 4.77 -6.10 8.38
CA LYS A 311 6.17 -5.87 8.04
C LYS A 311 6.26 -5.11 6.71
N PRO A 312 6.90 -3.93 6.63
CA PRO A 312 7.17 -3.27 5.35
C PRO A 312 8.10 -4.09 4.45
N MET A 313 8.02 -3.85 3.13
CA MET A 313 8.92 -4.48 2.15
C MET A 313 10.37 -3.96 2.31
N GLU A 314 10.52 -2.68 2.63
CA GLU A 314 11.81 -2.00 2.76
C GLU A 314 12.00 -1.46 4.17
N SER A 315 13.24 -1.55 4.67
CA SER A 315 13.63 -0.88 5.91
C SER A 315 13.93 0.59 5.65
N VAL A 316 13.39 1.48 6.48
CA VAL A 316 13.62 2.92 6.42
C VAL A 316 14.29 3.38 7.71
N ASP A 317 15.38 4.13 7.59
CA ASP A 317 16.08 4.70 8.75
C ASP A 317 15.44 6.05 9.14
N THR A 318 14.48 6.02 10.05
CA THR A 318 13.74 7.20 10.53
C THR A 318 14.67 8.27 11.08
N TYR A 319 15.75 7.88 11.76
CA TYR A 319 16.73 8.81 12.30
C TYR A 319 17.30 9.74 11.22
N ALA A 320 17.72 9.18 10.08
CA ALA A 320 18.27 9.95 8.97
C ALA A 320 17.20 10.83 8.30
N LEU A 321 15.96 10.37 8.21
CA LEU A 321 14.87 11.18 7.66
C LEU A 321 14.56 12.37 8.56
N VAL A 322 14.43 12.14 9.87
CA VAL A 322 14.17 13.19 10.86
C VAL A 322 15.32 14.19 10.90
N GLU A 323 16.58 13.75 10.85
CA GLU A 323 17.74 14.63 10.78
C GLU A 323 17.63 15.62 9.61
N LYS A 324 17.23 15.12 8.43
CA LYS A 324 17.13 15.92 7.21
C LYS A 324 15.92 16.84 7.18
N THR A 325 14.82 16.48 7.85
CA THR A 325 13.55 17.22 7.77
C THR A 325 13.21 18.03 9.02
N TRP A 326 13.97 17.91 10.11
CA TRP A 326 13.66 18.60 11.38
C TRP A 326 13.49 20.11 11.22
N ASP A 327 14.39 20.76 10.48
CA ASP A 327 14.37 22.22 10.31
C ASP A 327 13.14 22.65 9.48
N ALA A 328 12.74 21.85 8.49
CA ALA A 328 11.51 22.07 7.71
C ALA A 328 10.25 21.89 8.59
N MET A 329 10.17 20.79 9.35
CA MET A 329 9.06 20.55 10.29
C MET A 329 8.96 21.67 11.36
N SER A 330 10.10 22.13 11.88
CA SER A 330 10.16 23.24 12.84
C SER A 330 9.66 24.54 12.23
N THR A 331 10.03 24.82 10.98
CA THR A 331 9.57 26.00 10.24
C THR A 331 8.06 25.95 9.99
N MET A 332 7.53 24.80 9.54
CA MET A 332 6.09 24.58 9.38
C MET A 332 5.35 24.80 10.70
N TYR A 333 5.85 24.21 11.79
CA TYR A 333 5.25 24.36 13.12
C TYR A 333 5.23 25.82 13.60
N GLN A 334 6.30 26.57 13.37
CA GLN A 334 6.35 27.98 13.75
C GLN A 334 5.36 28.85 12.96
N LYS A 335 5.07 28.47 11.71
CA LYS A 335 4.17 29.21 10.83
C LYS A 335 2.69 28.92 11.11
N GLU A 336 2.34 27.65 11.27
CA GLU A 336 0.93 27.18 11.24
C GLU A 336 0.57 26.28 12.43
N GLY A 337 1.50 26.04 13.36
CA GLY A 337 1.32 25.08 14.46
C GLY A 337 1.30 23.64 13.96
N LEU A 338 0.56 22.78 14.65
CA LEU A 338 0.45 21.36 14.30
C LEU A 338 -0.64 21.14 13.23
N SER A 339 -0.40 21.67 12.03
CA SER A 339 -1.27 21.55 10.85
C SER A 339 -1.35 20.11 10.32
N ASP A 340 -2.34 19.83 9.47
CA ASP A 340 -2.51 18.52 8.84
C ASP A 340 -1.34 18.17 7.92
N GLU A 341 -0.74 19.16 7.25
CA GLU A 341 0.47 19.03 6.44
C GLU A 341 1.66 18.57 7.28
N LEU A 342 1.86 19.18 8.45
CA LEU A 342 2.94 18.81 9.36
C LEU A 342 2.71 17.41 9.94
N ARG A 343 1.46 17.05 10.26
CA ARG A 343 1.10 15.70 10.71
C ARG A 343 1.37 14.65 9.63
N ALA A 344 1.05 14.96 8.37
CA ALA A 344 1.34 14.09 7.24
C ALA A 344 2.85 13.88 7.05
N LEU A 345 3.65 14.94 7.17
CA LEU A 345 5.11 14.79 7.09
C LEU A 345 5.66 13.95 8.26
N VAL A 346 5.20 14.21 9.49
CA VAL A 346 5.58 13.44 10.69
C VAL A 346 5.24 11.95 10.53
N SER A 347 4.07 11.62 9.98
CA SER A 347 3.66 10.22 9.78
C SER A 347 4.54 9.48 8.78
N VAL A 348 5.17 10.19 7.85
CA VAL A 348 6.09 9.62 6.86
C VAL A 348 7.52 9.49 7.40
N VAL A 349 8.01 10.41 8.22
CA VAL A 349 9.43 10.40 8.65
C VAL A 349 9.71 9.60 9.91
N ALA A 350 8.70 9.24 10.70
CA ALA A 350 8.87 8.61 12.01
C ALA A 350 7.87 7.48 12.30
N GLU A 351 8.27 6.51 13.13
CA GLU A 351 7.42 5.40 13.55
C GLU A 351 6.32 5.86 14.54
N GLY A 352 5.07 5.59 14.19
CA GLY A 352 3.90 5.95 15.02
C GLY A 352 3.47 4.87 15.99
N TYR A 353 3.83 3.61 15.74
CA TYR A 353 3.50 2.50 16.61
C TYR A 353 4.70 2.20 17.53
N PRO A 354 4.52 2.18 18.87
CA PRO A 354 5.64 2.10 19.81
C PRO A 354 6.30 0.72 19.90
N PHE A 355 5.82 -0.27 19.15
CA PHE A 355 6.32 -1.64 19.15
C PHE A 355 6.95 -2.01 17.80
N PRO A 356 7.94 -2.93 17.79
CA PRO A 356 8.52 -3.61 18.94
C PRO A 356 9.41 -2.70 19.80
N THR A 357 9.45 -2.97 21.11
CA THR A 357 10.34 -2.27 22.06
C THR A 357 10.65 -3.15 23.28
N ASN A 358 11.76 -2.88 23.97
CA ASN A 358 12.05 -3.49 25.26
C ASN A 358 11.31 -2.74 26.38
N LEU A 359 10.30 -3.39 26.99
CA LEU A 359 9.50 -2.83 28.07
C LEU A 359 10.23 -2.79 29.43
N ASP A 360 11.32 -3.53 29.63
CA ASP A 360 12.16 -3.41 30.83
C ASP A 360 12.91 -2.07 30.86
N ARG A 361 13.18 -1.50 29.68
CA ARG A 361 13.91 -0.23 29.53
C ARG A 361 12.99 0.94 29.22
N ARG A 362 12.02 0.72 28.34
CA ARG A 362 11.03 1.72 27.93
C ARG A 362 9.72 1.43 28.63
N VAL A 363 9.67 1.69 29.94
CA VAL A 363 8.46 1.51 30.76
C VAL A 363 7.50 2.67 30.48
N PRO A 364 6.18 2.44 30.28
CA PRO A 364 5.21 3.51 30.16
C PRO A 364 5.20 4.42 31.41
N GLU A 365 5.39 5.73 31.22
CA GLU A 365 5.65 6.64 32.35
C GLU A 365 4.43 6.91 33.25
N THR A 366 3.19 6.91 32.72
CA THR A 366 1.93 7.04 33.51
C THR A 366 0.70 6.69 32.66
N ALA A 367 -0.29 6.01 33.26
CA ALA A 367 -1.68 5.72 32.80
C ALA A 367 -1.94 5.19 31.37
N GLY A 368 -0.97 5.27 30.45
CA GLY A 368 -1.01 4.69 29.11
C GLY A 368 -0.47 3.26 29.13
N MET A 369 -1.02 2.41 28.27
CA MET A 369 -0.62 1.01 28.17
C MET A 369 0.66 0.79 27.33
N ALA A 370 1.24 1.84 26.73
CA ALA A 370 2.42 1.74 25.86
C ALA A 370 3.39 2.94 26.01
N PRO A 371 4.69 2.79 25.67
CA PRO A 371 5.68 3.88 25.65
C PRO A 371 5.42 4.91 24.54
N GLU A 372 6.05 6.09 24.61
CA GLU A 372 5.98 7.11 23.54
C GLU A 372 6.49 6.56 22.20
N SER A 373 5.82 6.88 21.09
CA SER A 373 6.30 6.60 19.73
C SER A 373 7.32 7.65 19.26
N GLU A 374 7.98 7.43 18.12
CA GLU A 374 8.84 8.47 17.53
C GLU A 374 7.99 9.68 17.12
N GLN A 375 6.80 9.47 16.55
CA GLN A 375 5.88 10.55 16.21
C GLN A 375 5.48 11.39 17.43
N ASP A 376 5.22 10.76 18.59
CA ASP A 376 4.93 11.48 19.84
C ASP A 376 6.10 12.37 20.27
N VAL A 377 7.31 11.82 20.20
CA VAL A 377 8.55 12.56 20.53
C VAL A 377 8.72 13.76 19.59
N LEU A 378 8.56 13.58 18.28
CA LEU A 378 8.65 14.67 17.31
C LEU A 378 7.66 15.78 17.64
N VAL A 379 6.38 15.44 17.81
CA VAL A 379 5.32 16.42 18.10
C VAL A 379 5.56 17.16 19.41
N LYS A 380 5.96 16.45 20.46
CA LYS A 380 6.29 17.02 21.78
C LYS A 380 7.45 18.02 21.68
N ASN A 381 8.50 17.67 20.95
CA ASN A 381 9.70 18.52 20.83
C ASN A 381 9.49 19.70 19.85
N LEU A 382 8.65 19.56 18.83
CA LEU A 382 8.22 20.68 17.99
C LEU A 382 7.48 21.75 18.82
N LYS A 383 6.57 21.32 19.71
CA LYS A 383 5.85 22.21 20.64
C LYS A 383 6.78 22.96 21.59
N LYS A 384 7.81 22.28 22.09
CA LYS A 384 8.84 22.85 22.96
C LYS A 384 9.85 23.74 22.22
N LYS A 385 9.87 23.68 20.89
CA LYS A 385 10.86 24.35 20.03
C LYS A 385 12.28 23.87 20.33
N ASP A 386 12.44 22.58 20.57
CA ASP A 386 13.73 21.96 20.82
C ASP A 386 14.62 21.95 19.57
N THR A 387 15.94 21.87 19.79
CA THR A 387 16.92 21.84 18.69
C THR A 387 16.93 20.46 18.01
N ARG A 388 17.36 20.43 16.73
CA ARG A 388 17.56 19.17 15.99
C ARG A 388 18.39 18.16 16.79
N GLN A 389 19.52 18.61 17.37
CA GLN A 389 20.43 17.73 18.09
C GLN A 389 19.75 17.09 19.31
N ALA A 390 18.99 17.87 20.09
CA ALA A 390 18.28 17.35 21.26
C ALA A 390 17.30 16.23 20.88
N VAL A 391 16.56 16.40 19.78
CA VAL A 391 15.62 15.37 19.31
C VAL A 391 16.34 14.13 18.80
N LEU A 392 17.43 14.31 18.05
CA LEU A 392 18.24 13.19 17.59
C LEU A 392 18.85 12.40 18.77
N ASP A 393 19.28 13.06 19.84
CA ASP A 393 19.80 12.39 21.04
C ASP A 393 18.72 11.55 21.74
N ILE A 394 17.47 12.06 21.78
CA ILE A 394 16.31 11.31 22.30
C ILE A 394 16.04 10.07 21.43
N LEU A 395 15.95 10.23 20.11
CA LEU A 395 15.70 9.11 19.18
C LEU A 395 16.81 8.06 19.23
N ALA A 396 18.08 8.47 19.34
CA ALA A 396 19.21 7.56 19.49
C ALA A 396 19.11 6.74 20.79
N THR A 397 18.65 7.37 21.87
CA THR A 397 18.42 6.70 23.15
C THR A 397 17.26 5.72 23.05
N MET A 398 16.11 6.15 22.49
CA MET A 398 14.97 5.27 22.25
C MET A 398 15.35 4.03 21.44
N ARG A 399 16.08 4.21 20.32
CA ARG A 399 16.52 3.10 19.46
C ARG A 399 17.38 2.10 20.22
N ARG A 400 18.35 2.58 20.99
CA ARG A 400 19.24 1.76 21.80
C ARG A 400 18.49 1.03 22.90
N GLU A 401 17.55 1.69 23.58
CA GLU A 401 16.75 1.07 24.63
C GLU A 401 15.76 0.05 24.08
N SER A 402 15.18 0.28 22.91
CA SER A 402 14.26 -0.67 22.26
C SER A 402 14.94 -1.96 21.79
N MET A 403 16.23 -1.93 21.42
CA MET A 403 16.98 -3.08 20.88
C MET A 403 17.82 -3.85 21.90
N ALA A 404 18.11 -3.24 23.05
CA ALA A 404 18.99 -3.82 24.07
C ALA A 404 18.24 -4.73 25.02
#